data_AF-A0A6B2DGG2-F1
#
_entry.id   AF-A0A6B2DGG2-F1
#
_cell.length_a   1.000
_cell.length_b   1.000
_cell.length_c   1.000
_cell.angle_alpha   90.00
_cell.angle_beta   90.00
_cell.angle_gamma   90.00
#
_symmetry.space_group_name_H-M   'P 1'
#
loop_
_entity.id
_entity.type
_entity.pdbx_description
1 polymer ?
#
loop_
_entity_poly.entity_id
_entity_poly.type
_entity_poly.pdbx_seq_one_letter_code
_entity_poly.pdbx_strand_id
1 'polypeptide(L)'
;PAGDPGAMAAVSASAAEVEAVLGTSPVVLANHNSPKQTVISGATEDVSAAVERLRAAGLGAKRLQVACAFHSPLVAGAGETFGRTLDAIGVVRPAVPVYGN
;
A
#
# COMPACT_ATOMS: atom_id res chain seq x y z
N PRO A 1 -9.90 -6.55 15.97
CA PRO A 1 -8.81 -7.53 16.20
C PRO A 1 -7.58 -6.83 16.79
N ALA A 2 -7.05 -7.31 17.93
CA ALA A 2 -5.95 -6.69 18.67
C ALA A 2 -4.55 -7.11 18.14
N GLY A 3 -4.36 -7.04 16.81
CA GLY A 3 -3.07 -7.30 16.15
C GLY A 3 -2.55 -6.05 15.44
N ASP A 4 -1.30 -6.07 14.95
CA ASP A 4 -0.72 -4.96 14.18
C ASP A 4 -1.59 -4.66 12.93
N PRO A 5 -2.20 -3.47 12.83
CA PRO A 5 -2.94 -3.09 11.64
C PRO A 5 -2.02 -2.79 10.44
N GLY A 6 -0.70 -2.78 10.67
CA GLY A 6 0.32 -2.43 9.70
C GLY A 6 0.42 -0.92 9.48
N ALA A 7 1.34 -0.54 8.59
CA ALA A 7 1.62 0.84 8.24
C ALA A 7 1.69 1.06 6.74
N MET A 8 1.70 2.33 6.35
CA MET A 8 2.03 2.77 5.00
C MET A 8 3.01 3.93 5.04
N ALA A 9 3.83 4.06 3.99
CA ALA A 9 4.71 5.20 3.81
C ALA A 9 4.74 5.65 2.34
N ALA A 10 4.70 6.97 2.12
CA ALA A 10 4.94 7.56 0.81
C ALA A 10 6.44 7.73 0.59
N VAL A 11 6.89 7.44 -0.63
CA VAL A 11 8.28 7.52 -1.08
C VAL A 11 8.33 8.40 -2.32
N SER A 12 9.14 9.45 -2.28
CA SER A 12 9.40 10.37 -3.38
C SER A 12 10.36 9.77 -4.40
N ALA A 13 9.98 8.65 -5.00
CA ALA A 13 10.74 7.92 -6.01
C ALA A 13 9.81 7.07 -6.89
N SER A 14 10.30 6.67 -8.06
CA SER A 14 9.64 5.70 -8.94
C SER A 14 9.58 4.31 -8.30
N ALA A 15 8.67 3.46 -8.77
CA ALA A 15 8.57 2.07 -8.31
C ALA A 15 9.90 1.31 -8.49
N ALA A 16 10.54 1.49 -9.65
CA ALA A 16 11.82 0.83 -9.96
C ALA A 16 12.96 1.26 -9.02
N GLU A 17 13.04 2.54 -8.65
CA GLU A 17 14.02 3.03 -7.67
C GLU A 17 13.76 2.46 -6.27
N VAL A 18 12.49 2.38 -5.86
CA VAL A 18 12.10 1.77 -4.58
C VAL A 18 12.44 0.28 -4.55
N GLU A 19 12.14 -0.46 -5.61
CA GLU A 19 12.48 -1.88 -5.76
C GLU A 19 13.99 -2.10 -5.74
N ALA A 20 14.78 -1.26 -6.41
CA ALA A 20 16.23 -1.36 -6.41
C ALA A 20 16.84 -1.23 -5.01
N VAL A 21 16.29 -0.36 -4.15
CA VAL A 21 16.77 -0.17 -2.77
C VAL A 21 16.26 -1.27 -1.83
N LEU A 22 14.99 -1.66 -1.98
CA LEU A 22 14.35 -2.59 -1.07
C LEU A 22 14.66 -4.06 -1.38
N GLY A 23 14.95 -4.40 -2.64
CA GLY A 23 15.19 -5.77 -3.10
C GLY A 23 14.07 -6.70 -2.63
N THR A 24 14.45 -7.84 -2.06
CA THR A 24 13.49 -8.74 -1.41
C THR A 24 13.11 -8.18 -0.03
N SER A 25 12.06 -7.36 -0.01
CA SER A 25 11.49 -6.78 1.21
C SER A 25 10.13 -7.40 1.54
N PRO A 26 9.77 -7.56 2.83
CA PRO A 26 8.44 -8.02 3.23
C PRO A 26 7.33 -6.97 3.01
N VAL A 27 7.68 -5.72 2.69
CA VAL A 27 6.70 -4.68 2.33
C VAL A 27 6.31 -4.77 0.86
N VAL A 28 5.07 -4.39 0.54
CA VAL A 28 4.56 -4.30 -0.83
C VAL A 28 4.61 -2.86 -1.34
N LEU A 29 4.74 -2.68 -2.66
CA LEU A 29 4.47 -1.41 -3.33
C LEU A 29 2.95 -1.26 -3.48
N ALA A 30 2.34 -0.55 -2.55
CA ALA A 30 0.89 -0.40 -2.42
C ALA A 30 0.27 0.45 -3.52
N ASN A 31 0.93 1.53 -3.95
CA ASN A 31 0.42 2.41 -4.99
C ASN A 31 1.54 3.06 -5.81
N HIS A 32 1.30 3.22 -7.11
CA HIS A 32 2.15 3.98 -8.03
C HIS A 32 1.45 5.29 -8.40
N ASN A 33 1.47 6.29 -7.50
CA ASN A 33 0.66 7.51 -7.68
C ASN A 33 1.22 8.44 -8.77
N SER A 34 2.50 8.35 -9.09
CA SER A 34 3.12 9.09 -10.20
C SER A 34 4.44 8.44 -10.61
N PRO A 35 5.03 8.84 -11.76
CA PRO A 35 6.38 8.40 -12.13
C PRO A 35 7.46 8.68 -11.07
N LYS A 36 7.20 9.58 -10.11
CA LYS A 36 8.14 9.97 -9.05
C LYS A 36 7.58 9.77 -7.64
N GLN A 37 6.49 9.02 -7.49
CA GLN A 37 5.94 8.74 -6.16
C GLN A 37 5.40 7.33 -6.10
N THR A 38 5.84 6.60 -5.07
CA THR A 38 5.37 5.25 -4.74
C THR A 38 4.93 5.20 -3.28
N VAL A 39 3.91 4.41 -2.96
CA VAL A 39 3.52 4.11 -1.58
C VAL A 39 3.91 2.67 -1.28
N ILE A 40 4.49 2.43 -0.11
CA ILE A 40 4.74 1.08 0.42
C ILE A 40 3.81 0.78 1.60
N SER A 41 3.46 -0.50 1.79
CA SER A 41 2.69 -0.96 2.95
C SER A 41 3.12 -2.33 3.43
N GLY A 42 2.81 -2.66 4.68
CA GLY A 42 3.19 -3.93 5.31
C GLY A 42 3.06 -3.87 6.83
N ALA A 43 3.68 -4.81 7.52
CA ALA A 43 3.76 -4.77 8.98
C ALA A 43 4.45 -3.48 9.44
N THR A 44 4.07 -2.97 10.61
CA THR A 44 4.53 -1.68 11.13
C THR A 44 6.05 -1.60 11.25
N GLU A 45 6.68 -2.69 11.68
CA GLU A 45 8.14 -2.79 11.83
C GLU A 45 8.83 -2.85 10.46
N ASP A 46 8.31 -3.66 9.54
CA ASP A 46 8.85 -3.80 8.19
C ASP A 46 8.81 -2.48 7.40
N VAL A 47 7.71 -1.73 7.51
CA VAL A 47 7.60 -0.40 6.90
C VAL A 47 8.57 0.58 7.53
N SER A 48 8.79 0.50 8.85
CA SER A 48 9.74 1.37 9.53
C SER A 48 11.18 1.07 9.07
N ALA A 49 11.55 -0.20 8.97
CA ALA A 49 12.84 -0.62 8.44
C ALA A 49 13.03 -0.23 6.97
N ALA A 50 11.99 -0.38 6.13
CA ALA A 50 12.02 0.04 4.74
C ALA A 50 12.20 1.56 4.61
N VAL A 51 11.52 2.37 5.42
CA VAL A 51 11.67 3.83 5.44
C VAL A 51 13.10 4.24 5.76
N GLU A 52 13.74 3.63 6.76
CA GLU A 52 15.12 3.95 7.11
C GLU A 52 16.11 3.55 6.00
N ARG A 53 15.92 2.38 5.37
CA ARG A 53 16.72 1.95 4.20
C ARG A 53 16.58 2.92 3.02
N LEU A 54 15.36 3.35 2.71
CA LEU A 54 15.09 4.30 1.62
C LEU A 54 15.74 5.66 1.90
N ARG A 55 15.65 6.15 3.14
CA ARG A 55 16.31 7.39 3.56
C ARG A 55 17.83 7.30 3.49
N ALA A 56 18.41 6.17 3.92
CA ALA A 56 19.84 5.93 3.80
C ALA A 56 20.33 5.90 2.34
N ALA A 57 19.47 5.51 1.40
CA ALA A 57 19.72 5.60 -0.03
C ALA A 57 19.44 6.99 -0.64
N GLY A 58 19.09 7.99 0.16
CA GLY A 58 18.81 9.36 -0.29
C GLY A 58 17.39 9.59 -0.80
N LEU A 59 16.49 8.61 -0.68
CA LEU A 59 15.09 8.75 -1.11
C LEU A 59 14.23 9.31 0.02
N GLY A 60 13.42 10.32 -0.30
CA GLY A 60 12.47 10.88 0.65
C GLY A 60 11.37 9.88 1.00
N ALA A 61 11.26 9.48 2.26
CA ALA A 61 10.23 8.55 2.74
C ALA A 61 9.53 9.06 4.01
N LYS A 62 8.20 9.00 4.04
CA LYS A 62 7.37 9.51 5.15
C LYS A 62 6.18 8.59 5.45
N ARG A 63 6.02 8.23 6.72
CA ARG A 63 4.87 7.45 7.21
C ARG A 63 3.56 8.22 7.00
N LEU A 64 2.54 7.52 6.53
CA LEU A 64 1.20 8.04 6.32
C LEU A 64 0.33 7.90 7.57
N GLN A 65 -0.57 8.85 7.79
CA GLN A 65 -1.55 8.81 8.87
C GLN A 65 -2.82 8.11 8.38
N VAL A 66 -2.76 6.78 8.35
CA VAL A 66 -3.84 5.90 7.88
C VAL A 66 -4.13 4.83 8.92
N ALA A 67 -5.32 4.25 8.87
CA ALA A 67 -5.79 3.31 9.89
C ALA A 67 -5.07 1.94 9.84
N CYS A 68 -4.59 1.51 8.67
CA CYS A 68 -3.93 0.21 8.48
C CYS A 68 -3.08 0.18 7.20
N ALA A 69 -2.36 -0.92 6.99
CA ALA A 69 -1.61 -1.21 5.76
C ALA A 69 -2.53 -1.66 4.62
N PHE A 70 -3.25 -0.72 3.99
CA PHE A 70 -4.01 -1.02 2.78
C PHE A 70 -3.12 -1.60 1.67
N HIS A 71 -3.72 -2.35 0.75
CA HIS A 71 -3.04 -3.07 -0.33
C HIS A 71 -2.00 -4.12 0.13
N SER A 72 -1.99 -4.50 1.42
CA SER A 72 -1.12 -5.55 1.96
C SER A 72 -1.90 -6.82 2.34
N PRO A 73 -1.21 -7.96 2.52
CA PRO A 73 -1.84 -9.18 3.04
C PRO A 73 -2.53 -9.00 4.41
N LEU A 74 -2.13 -8.00 5.21
CA LEU A 74 -2.69 -7.76 6.54
C LEU A 74 -4.18 -7.38 6.49
N VAL A 75 -4.65 -6.81 5.38
CA VAL A 75 -6.07 -6.44 5.21
C VAL A 75 -6.90 -7.50 4.48
N ALA A 76 -6.31 -8.63 4.08
CA ALA A 76 -6.98 -9.66 3.28
C ALA A 76 -8.26 -10.20 3.94
N GLY A 77 -8.25 -10.36 5.28
CA GLY A 77 -9.41 -10.84 6.03
C GLY A 77 -10.64 -9.91 5.97
N ALA A 78 -10.46 -8.62 5.66
CA ALA A 78 -11.58 -7.70 5.49
C ALA A 78 -12.34 -7.93 4.16
N GLY A 79 -11.68 -8.50 3.15
CA GLY A 79 -12.23 -8.68 1.81
C GLY A 79 -13.47 -9.58 1.79
N GLU A 80 -13.45 -10.70 2.52
CA GLU A 80 -14.58 -11.64 2.57
C GLU A 80 -15.83 -11.01 3.21
N THR A 81 -15.63 -10.31 4.34
CA THR A 81 -16.73 -9.67 5.06
C THR A 81 -17.31 -8.51 4.27
N PHE A 82 -16.46 -7.70 3.65
CA PHE A 82 -16.90 -6.60 2.79
C PHE A 82 -17.60 -7.12 1.53
N GLY A 83 -17.08 -8.18 0.91
CA GLY A 83 -17.67 -8.85 -0.25
C GLY A 83 -19.11 -9.29 -0.01
N ARG A 84 -19.39 -9.97 1.12
CA ARG A 84 -20.78 -10.34 1.49
C ARG A 84 -21.74 -9.16 1.57
N THR A 85 -21.25 -7.99 1.99
CA THR A 85 -22.06 -6.78 2.04
C THR A 85 -22.33 -6.24 0.64
N LEU A 86 -21.32 -6.30 -0.24
CA LEU A 86 -21.42 -5.87 -1.63
C LEU A 86 -22.31 -6.78 -2.48
N ASP A 87 -22.45 -8.07 -2.15
CA ASP A 87 -23.34 -8.99 -2.87
C ASP A 87 -24.81 -8.56 -2.86
N ALA A 88 -25.21 -7.77 -1.86
CA ALA A 88 -26.55 -7.17 -1.78
C ALA A 88 -26.73 -5.94 -2.69
N ILE A 89 -25.67 -5.47 -3.36
CA ILE A 89 -25.67 -4.26 -4.18
C ILE A 89 -25.60 -4.67 -5.66
N GLY A 90 -26.63 -4.30 -6.42
CA GLY A 90 -26.67 -4.52 -7.87
C GLY A 90 -25.71 -3.59 -8.62
N VAL A 91 -24.48 -4.06 -8.89
CA VAL A 91 -23.53 -3.36 -9.75
C VAL A 91 -23.97 -3.52 -11.21
N VAL A 92 -24.30 -2.41 -11.86
CA VAL A 92 -24.72 -2.37 -13.27
C VAL A 92 -23.60 -1.87 -14.17
N ARG A 93 -23.71 -2.12 -15.48
CA ARG A 93 -22.78 -1.58 -16.47
C ARG A 93 -22.74 -0.05 -16.37
N PRO A 94 -21.55 0.57 -16.24
CA PRO A 94 -21.46 2.02 -16.21
C PRO A 94 -21.81 2.59 -17.59
N ALA A 95 -22.55 3.70 -17.61
CA ALA A 95 -22.95 4.39 -18.85
C ALA A 95 -21.79 5.16 -19.51
N VAL A 96 -20.68 5.32 -18.78
CA VAL A 96 -19.46 6.00 -19.21
C VAL A 96 -18.24 5.15 -18.84
N PRO A 97 -17.08 5.34 -19.49
CA PRO A 97 -15.86 4.65 -19.10
C PRO A 97 -15.49 4.90 -17.63
N VAL A 98 -15.15 3.83 -16.93
CA VAL A 98 -14.58 3.86 -15.57
C VAL A 98 -13.14 3.34 -15.67
N TYR A 99 -12.18 4.18 -15.29
CA TYR A 99 -10.78 3.80 -15.22
C TYR A 99 -10.45 3.41 -13.79
N GLY A 100 -10.06 2.15 -13.60
CA GLY A 100 -9.53 1.67 -12.32
C GLY A 100 -8.10 2.20 -12.10
N ASN A 101 -7.70 2.22 -10.83
CA ASN A 101 -6.32 2.53 -10.43
C ASN A 101 -5.43 1.30 -10.54
#